data_AF-A0A968LPM4-F1
#
_entry.id   AF-A0A968LPM4-F1
#
_cell.length_a   1.000
_cell.length_b   1.000
_cell.length_c   1.000
_cell.angle_alpha   90.00
_cell.angle_beta   90.00
_cell.angle_gamma   90.00
#
_symmetry.space_group_name_H-M   'P 1'
#
loop_
_entity.id
_entity.type
_entity.pdbx_description
1 polymer ?
#
loop_
_entity_poly.entity_id
_entity_poly.type
_entity_poly.pdbx_seq_one_letter_code
_entity_poly.pdbx_strand_id
1 'polypeptide(L)'
;MLGEHPWLALEVSARSTRHHRAVELHGQFGMATLSDGYDDHVLVTRNGNPQSPQSERRFFENTLPLLAELEAFITYLRGGPAPRSSTAEGVLVVQTIARLRALAGLDQPSQLLNPS
;
A
#
# COMPACT_ATOMS: atom_id res chain seq x y z
N MET A 1 -16.39 -14.16 -1.71
CA MET A 1 -15.45 -14.60 -0.66
C MET A 1 -14.57 -13.43 -0.27
N LEU A 2 -14.84 -12.81 0.88
CA LEU A 2 -13.81 -12.19 1.72
C LEU A 2 -14.24 -12.56 3.14
N GLY A 3 -13.82 -13.73 3.60
CA GLY A 3 -14.10 -14.19 4.96
C GLY A 3 -13.35 -13.37 6.00
N GLU A 4 -13.21 -13.89 7.22
CA GLU A 4 -12.45 -13.23 8.30
C GLU A 4 -10.94 -13.11 8.02
N HIS A 5 -10.45 -13.76 6.96
CA HIS A 5 -9.07 -13.74 6.51
C HIS A 5 -9.01 -13.30 5.04
N PRO A 6 -8.97 -11.98 4.75
CA PRO A 6 -8.78 -11.51 3.39
C PRO A 6 -7.42 -11.99 2.88
N TRP A 7 -7.38 -12.46 1.64
CA TRP A 7 -6.12 -12.81 1.00
C TRP A 7 -5.40 -11.54 0.55
N LEU A 8 -4.08 -11.49 0.78
CA LEU A 8 -3.21 -10.39 0.35
C LEU A 8 -2.17 -10.97 -0.62
N ALA A 9 -2.08 -10.37 -1.81
CA ALA A 9 -0.98 -10.56 -2.74
C ALA A 9 -0.21 -9.24 -2.86
N LEU A 10 1.12 -9.31 -2.77
CA LEU A 10 1.99 -8.14 -2.85
C LEU A 10 3.24 -8.49 -3.65
N GLU A 11 3.56 -7.64 -4.63
CA GLU A 11 4.77 -7.73 -5.45
C GLU A 11 5.55 -6.42 -5.34
N VAL A 12 6.87 -6.54 -5.16
CA VAL A 12 7.80 -5.40 -5.18
C VAL A 12 9.01 -5.79 -6.00
N SER A 13 9.34 -4.97 -6.99
CA SER A 13 10.49 -5.20 -7.85
C SER A 13 11.24 -3.91 -8.17
N ALA A 14 12.51 -3.85 -7.75
CA ALA A 14 13.44 -2.80 -8.14
C ALA A 14 14.06 -3.02 -9.53
N ARG A 15 13.80 -4.17 -10.16
CA ARG A 15 14.35 -4.56 -11.48
C ARG A 15 13.29 -4.62 -12.58
N SER A 16 12.03 -4.30 -12.25
CA SER A 16 10.96 -4.22 -13.25
C SER A 16 11.32 -3.20 -14.31
N THR A 17 11.09 -3.54 -15.58
CA THR A 17 11.28 -2.62 -16.71
C THR A 17 10.18 -1.56 -16.79
N ARG A 18 9.10 -1.73 -16.01
CA ARG A 18 7.99 -0.78 -15.91
C ARG A 18 7.87 -0.27 -14.49
N HIS A 19 7.78 1.05 -14.35
CA HIS A 19 7.34 1.67 -13.10
C HIS A 19 5.82 1.49 -12.99
N HIS A 20 5.38 0.70 -12.02
CA HIS A 20 3.97 0.42 -11.77
C HIS A 20 3.73 0.38 -10.27
N ARG A 21 2.76 1.17 -9.80
CA ARG A 21 2.34 1.24 -8.39
C ARG A 21 0.82 1.19 -8.37
N ALA A 22 0.25 0.06 -8.02
CA ALA A 22 -1.19 -0.06 -7.90
C ALA A 22 -1.58 -0.72 -6.59
N VAL A 23 -2.74 -0.30 -6.07
CA VAL A 23 -3.42 -0.94 -4.96
C VAL A 23 -4.83 -1.26 -5.41
N GLU A 24 -5.20 -2.53 -5.31
CA GLU A 24 -6.53 -3.02 -5.62
C GLU A 24 -7.17 -3.61 -4.37
N LEU A 25 -8.37 -3.14 -4.05
CA LEU A 25 -9.23 -3.71 -3.03
C LEU A 25 -10.42 -4.35 -3.71
N HIS A 26 -10.44 -5.68 -3.71
CA HIS A 26 -11.56 -6.47 -4.20
C HIS A 26 -12.55 -6.66 -3.06
N GLY A 27 -13.83 -6.45 -3.34
CA GLY A 27 -14.95 -6.48 -2.39
C GLY A 27 -16.07 -7.39 -2.88
N GLN A 28 -17.04 -7.70 -2.00
CA GLN A 28 -18.23 -8.46 -2.39
C GLN A 28 -19.05 -7.76 -3.50
N PHE A 29 -19.00 -6.43 -3.56
CA PHE A 29 -19.85 -5.60 -4.43
C PHE A 29 -19.09 -4.88 -5.54
N GLY A 30 -17.79 -5.14 -5.70
CA GLY A 30 -16.98 -4.44 -6.67
C GLY A 30 -15.50 -4.40 -6.31
N MET A 31 -14.77 -3.52 -6.98
CA MET A 31 -13.34 -3.30 -6.81
C MET A 31 -13.07 -1.80 -6.67
N ALA A 32 -12.11 -1.45 -5.82
CA ALA A 32 -11.54 -0.11 -5.74
C ALA A 32 -10.07 -0.15 -6.14
N THR A 33 -9.66 0.73 -7.05
CA THR A 33 -8.29 0.75 -7.58
C THR A 33 -7.69 2.14 -7.44
N LEU A 34 -6.46 2.20 -6.93
CA LEU A 34 -5.55 3.33 -7.01
C LEU A 34 -4.39 2.90 -7.93
N SER A 35 -4.20 3.55 -9.07
CA SER A 35 -3.40 3.00 -10.18
C SER A 35 -1.99 3.59 -10.29
N ASP A 36 -1.74 4.70 -9.59
CA ASP A 36 -0.43 5.33 -9.46
C ASP A 36 -0.31 6.08 -8.12
N GLY A 37 0.92 6.44 -7.72
CA GLY A 37 1.19 7.23 -6.52
C GLY A 37 0.86 8.71 -6.64
N TYR A 38 0.58 9.21 -7.85
CA TYR A 38 0.14 10.59 -8.12
C TYR A 38 -1.31 10.70 -8.57
N ASP A 39 -2.07 9.59 -8.56
CA ASP A 39 -3.51 9.63 -8.83
C ASP A 39 -4.21 10.55 -7.82
N ASP A 40 -5.25 11.24 -8.27
CA ASP A 40 -6.10 12.12 -7.47
C ASP A 40 -7.47 11.50 -7.16
N HIS A 41 -7.67 10.23 -7.55
CA HIS A 41 -8.90 9.52 -7.35
C HIS A 41 -8.71 8.02 -7.17
N VAL A 42 -9.66 7.41 -6.48
CA VAL A 42 -9.87 5.96 -6.48
C VAL A 42 -10.94 5.63 -7.51
N LEU A 43 -10.64 4.71 -8.43
CA LEU A 43 -11.64 4.17 -9.34
C LEU A 43 -12.44 3.08 -8.62
N VAL A 44 -13.74 3.30 -8.44
CA VAL A 44 -14.64 2.32 -7.84
C VAL A 44 -15.50 1.71 -8.94
N THR A 45 -15.33 0.41 -9.17
CA THR A 45 -16.12 -0.37 -10.13
C THR A 45 -17.07 -1.28 -9.36
N ARG A 46 -18.38 -1.14 -9.59
CA ARG A 46 -19.40 -1.98 -8.95
C ARG A 46 -19.67 -3.22 -9.78
N ASN A 47 -19.99 -4.31 -9.09
CA ASN A 47 -20.48 -5.53 -9.74
C ASN A 47 -21.78 -5.20 -10.48
N GLY A 48 -21.85 -5.61 -11.74
CA GLY A 48 -22.96 -5.27 -12.60
C GLY A 48 -22.85 -6.00 -13.93
N ASN A 49 -23.63 -5.54 -14.90
CA ASN A 49 -23.60 -6.08 -16.25
C ASN A 49 -22.19 -5.91 -16.86
N PRO A 50 -21.50 -6.99 -17.29
CA PRO A 50 -20.18 -6.90 -17.92
C PRO A 50 -20.15 -6.03 -19.19
N GLN A 51 -21.27 -5.89 -19.88
CA GLN A 51 -21.41 -5.02 -21.05
C GLN A 51 -21.58 -3.53 -20.68
N SER A 52 -21.84 -3.21 -19.41
CA SER A 52 -21.99 -1.83 -18.91
C SER A 52 -21.51 -1.71 -17.46
N PRO A 53 -20.18 -1.78 -17.21
CA PRO A 53 -19.63 -1.67 -15.87
C PRO A 53 -20.00 -0.30 -15.27
N GLN A 54 -20.51 -0.32 -14.04
CA GLN A 54 -20.79 0.92 -13.31
C GLN A 54 -19.53 1.33 -12.56
N SER A 55 -18.80 2.29 -13.14
CA SER A 55 -17.61 2.86 -12.52
C SER A 55 -17.83 4.31 -12.09
N GLU A 56 -17.34 4.67 -10.91
CA GLU A 56 -17.27 6.06 -10.44
C GLU A 56 -15.84 6.42 -10.01
N ARG A 57 -15.48 7.68 -10.16
CA ARG A 57 -14.22 8.22 -9.63
C ARG A 57 -14.50 8.89 -8.28
N ARG A 58 -13.76 8.47 -7.25
CA ARG A 58 -13.79 9.09 -5.92
C ARG A 58 -12.54 9.93 -5.75
N PHE A 59 -12.68 11.22 -6.04
CA PHE A 59 -11.57 12.18 -5.94
C PHE A 59 -11.18 12.43 -4.48
N PHE A 60 -9.89 12.65 -4.27
CA PHE A 60 -9.31 13.08 -3.00
C PHE A 60 -8.31 14.21 -3.25
N GLU A 61 -7.94 14.91 -2.18
CA GLU A 61 -6.96 15.97 -2.29
C GLU A 61 -5.57 15.38 -2.55
N ASN A 62 -4.96 15.76 -3.68
CA ASN A 62 -3.62 15.29 -4.06
C ASN A 62 -2.53 16.18 -3.44
N THR A 63 -2.56 16.28 -2.11
CA THR A 63 -1.50 16.95 -1.34
C THR A 63 -0.27 16.05 -1.32
N LEU A 64 0.93 16.63 -1.39
CA LEU A 64 2.18 15.86 -1.26
C LEU A 64 2.15 15.08 0.08
N PRO A 65 2.21 13.73 0.07
CA PRO A 65 1.98 12.93 1.28
C PRO A 65 2.91 13.30 2.43
N LEU A 66 4.20 13.55 2.14
CA LEU A 66 5.18 13.96 3.16
C LEU A 66 4.82 15.30 3.82
N LEU A 67 4.26 16.26 3.06
CA LEU A 67 3.84 17.53 3.64
C LEU A 67 2.65 17.34 4.59
N ALA A 68 1.67 16.53 4.20
CA ALA A 68 0.52 16.19 5.05
C ALA A 68 0.96 15.45 6.33
N GLU A 69 1.94 14.55 6.24
CA GLU A 69 2.51 13.85 7.39
C GLU A 69 3.24 14.81 8.35
N LEU A 70 4.07 15.71 7.83
CA LEU A 70 4.79 16.70 8.64
C LEU A 70 3.82 17.68 9.32
N GLU A 71 2.77 18.11 8.62
CA GLU A 71 1.73 18.97 9.20
C GLU A 71 1.00 18.27 10.34
N ALA A 72 0.61 16.99 10.16
CA ALA A 72 0.00 16.19 11.22
C ALA A 72 0.93 16.04 12.43
N PHE A 73 2.22 15.80 12.19
CA PHE A 73 3.23 15.69 13.24
C PHE A 73 3.41 16.99 14.03
N ILE A 74 3.57 18.13 13.35
CA ILE A 74 3.71 19.45 14.01
C ILE A 74 2.43 19.80 14.78
N THR A 75 1.27 19.50 14.21
CA THR A 75 -0.03 19.73 14.86
C THR A 75 -0.14 18.93 16.15
N TYR A 76 0.26 17.66 16.13
CA TYR A 76 0.30 16.82 17.33
C TYR A 76 1.24 17.39 18.41
N LEU A 77 2.46 17.82 18.04
CA LEU A 77 3.40 18.43 18.99
C LEU A 77 2.86 19.72 19.64
N ARG A 78 1.92 20.41 18.99
CA ARG A 78 1.24 21.60 19.52
C ARG A 78 0.01 21.26 20.37
N GLY A 79 -0.22 19.98 20.69
CA GLY A 79 -1.37 19.51 21.46
C GLY A 79 -2.59 19.12 20.63
N GLY A 80 -2.44 19.02 19.30
CA GLY A 80 -3.47 18.51 18.40
C GLY A 80 -3.67 16.99 18.50
N PRO A 81 -4.55 16.40 17.68
CA PRO A 81 -4.79 14.96 17.68
C PRO A 81 -3.54 14.16 17.32
N ALA A 82 -3.47 12.93 17.80
CA ALA A 82 -2.41 12.00 17.40
C ALA A 82 -2.42 11.75 15.88
N PRO A 83 -1.25 11.56 15.24
CA PRO A 83 -1.18 11.13 13.85
C PRO A 83 -1.93 9.81 13.63
N ARG A 84 -2.35 9.56 12.38
CA ARG A 84 -3.10 8.36 12.00
C ARG A 84 -2.38 7.04 12.33
N SER A 85 -1.05 7.05 12.26
CA SER A 85 -0.23 5.86 12.48
C SER A 85 0.47 5.94 13.83
N SER A 86 0.36 4.87 14.60
CA SER A 86 0.99 4.71 15.90
C SER A 86 2.39 4.09 15.79
N THR A 87 3.20 4.24 16.85
CA THR A 87 4.48 3.55 16.96
C THR A 87 4.31 2.02 16.94
N ALA A 88 3.25 1.49 17.56
CA ALA A 88 2.98 0.06 17.60
C ALA A 88 2.73 -0.51 16.19
N GLU A 89 1.95 0.18 15.36
CA GLU A 89 1.75 -0.20 13.96
C GLU A 89 3.06 -0.14 13.18
N GLY A 90 3.88 0.88 13.39
CA GLY A 90 5.21 0.99 12.76
C GLY A 90 6.13 -0.20 13.11
N VAL A 91 6.17 -0.61 14.37
CA VAL A 91 6.93 -1.79 14.81
C VAL A 91 6.41 -3.06 14.15
N LEU A 92 5.09 -3.24 14.07
CA LEU A 92 4.48 -4.40 13.42
C LEU A 92 4.80 -4.48 11.92
N VAL A 93 4.81 -3.34 11.22
CA VAL A 93 5.23 -3.26 9.81
C VAL A 93 6.67 -3.72 9.64
N VAL A 94 7.60 -3.19 10.45
CA VAL A 94 9.03 -3.57 10.40
C VAL A 94 9.23 -5.05 10.67
N GLN A 95 8.57 -5.60 11.70
CA GLN A 95 8.62 -7.03 12.03
C GLN A 95 8.07 -7.90 10.90
N THR A 96 6.98 -7.47 10.27
CA THR A 96 6.37 -8.18 9.14
C THR A 96 7.31 -8.20 7.93
N ILE A 97 7.92 -7.07 7.59
CA ILE A 97 8.91 -6.98 6.51
C ILE A 97 10.11 -7.89 6.79
N ALA A 98 10.64 -7.87 8.01
CA ALA A 98 11.74 -8.75 8.41
C ALA A 98 11.37 -10.24 8.24
N ARG A 99 10.17 -10.64 8.69
CA ARG A 99 9.67 -12.01 8.50
C ARG A 99 9.54 -12.40 7.03
N LEU A 100 9.01 -11.52 6.18
CA LEU A 100 8.86 -11.77 4.75
C LEU A 100 10.22 -11.95 4.06
N ARG A 101 11.22 -11.15 4.45
CA ARG A 101 12.60 -11.29 3.96
C ARG A 101 13.21 -12.63 4.35
N ALA A 102 13.04 -13.06 5.59
CA ALA A 102 13.51 -14.36 6.06
C ALA A 102 12.88 -15.51 5.27
N LEU A 103 11.56 -15.47 5.05
CA LEU A 103 10.82 -16.46 4.25
C LEU A 103 11.28 -16.49 2.79
N ALA A 104 11.71 -15.36 2.24
CA ALA A 104 12.30 -15.25 0.91
C ALA A 104 13.79 -15.63 0.85
N GLY A 105 14.41 -16.02 1.98
CA GLY A 105 15.83 -16.38 2.06
C GLY A 105 16.80 -15.19 1.98
N LEU A 106 16.31 -13.96 2.15
CA LEU A 106 17.10 -12.72 1.97
C LEU A 106 17.90 -12.29 3.21
N ASP A 107 17.77 -13.02 4.32
CA ASP A 107 18.49 -12.74 5.57
C ASP A 107 19.71 -13.65 5.77
N GLN A 108 20.05 -14.46 4.76
CA GLN A 108 21.34 -15.14 4.73
C GLN A 108 22.42 -14.14 4.26
N PRO A 109 23.58 -14.06 4.95
CA PRO A 109 24.70 -13.27 4.45
C PRO A 109 25.08 -13.78 3.06
N SER A 110 25.20 -12.86 2.11
CA SER A 110 25.61 -13.13 0.74
C SER A 110 26.93 -13.89 0.75
N GLN A 111 26.92 -15.20 0.46
CA GLN A 111 28.14 -15.99 0.24
C GLN A 111 28.83 -15.68 -1.10
N LEU A 112 28.50 -14.56 -1.74
CA LEU A 112 29.09 -14.15 -2.99
C LEU A 112 30.13 -13.07 -2.71
N LEU A 113 31.39 -13.51 -2.56
CA LEU A 113 32.63 -12.88 -3.03
C LEU A 113 33.84 -13.66 -2.45
N ASN A 114 34.01 -14.92 -2.85
CA ASN A 114 35.33 -15.54 -2.86
C ASN A 114 35.84 -15.49 -4.30
N PRO A 115 36.73 -14.55 -4.67
CA PRO A 115 37.41 -14.61 -5.95
C PRO A 115 38.38 -15.81 -5.90
N SER A 116 38.31 -16.66 -6.93
CA SER A 116 39.34 -17.67 -7.23
C SER A 116 40.55 -17.00 -7.86
#